data_AF-A0A9P9DUP3-F1
#
_entry.id   AF-A0A9P9DUP3-F1
#
_cell.length_a   1.000
_cell.length_b   1.000
_cell.length_c   1.000
_cell.angle_alpha   90.00
_cell.angle_beta   90.00
_cell.angle_gamma   90.00
#
_symmetry.space_group_name_H-M   'P 1'
#
loop_
_entity.id
_entity.type
_entity.pdbx_description
1 polymer ?
#
loop_
_entity_poly.entity_id
_entity_poly.type
_entity_poly.pdbx_seq_one_letter_code
_entity_poly.pdbx_strand_id
1 'polypeptide(L)'
;MAPSTKAKVKITTPTYKNIPHSHKLPVTHRDVVRTFSKLSRQSLISLAQQWLQKKNRDFCRPFLASDQDPDADEDEEAPFSAAHNHEELQEIYKELLSRKGGKKEISDRILEGDWRTGISMYQLATAEIQHLLDHPSSLRWTAKRMAKIPTGKISRDDSMEVTNDSDHLPRFQAQTFMMNLARELGPLMKAHYLITRLKTLPLTILRVYIHDSPYNSEASLAADTSSSDSAKSVLFIWPNGTPFVYNSLATHLGQVVGDESRHLRDVVLQAIPRAFSRPSSRYQLVPTNFTTKSLSALLAYRGPGKSNAAAGGWSVFADHSFSQNALDFVTTGKTNEEEDTTGGGVSKPGPGRPKRALDDKETPEVKRRREVAAGRFGNSAKANDGQGIDHFIVRIDDPFPVLPAGKGAEDEIDDPNVQISTQKRKGRPSILDRSIEDIQEIEEGGEAWVPDVRVSFQGPHVFAGIRELVEQGVIDGEKMPGWMTGEAGVTNGAVRHGRIRAKGAVPGV
;
A
#
# COMPACT_ATOMS: atom_id res chain seq x y z
N MET A 1 -34.42 -53.80 -17.13
CA MET A 1 -34.78 -52.37 -16.95
C MET A 1 -34.36 -51.93 -15.55
N ALA A 2 -33.17 -51.35 -15.43
CA ALA A 2 -32.69 -50.77 -14.17
C ALA A 2 -33.25 -49.34 -14.03
N PRO A 3 -33.60 -48.88 -12.82
CA PRO A 3 -34.19 -47.57 -12.65
C PRO A 3 -33.11 -46.48 -12.77
N SER A 4 -33.33 -45.59 -13.74
CA SER A 4 -32.65 -44.30 -13.90
C SER A 4 -32.57 -43.56 -12.56
N THR A 5 -31.36 -43.39 -12.03
CA THR A 5 -31.04 -42.54 -10.89
C THR A 5 -31.30 -41.09 -11.26
N LYS A 6 -32.52 -40.61 -10.99
CA LYS A 6 -32.86 -39.19 -11.10
C LYS A 6 -31.87 -38.37 -10.27
N ALA A 7 -31.09 -37.53 -10.93
CA ALA A 7 -30.21 -36.55 -10.29
C ALA A 7 -31.04 -35.76 -9.26
N LYS A 8 -30.68 -35.89 -7.96
CA LYS A 8 -31.30 -35.10 -6.90
C LYS A 8 -31.09 -33.62 -7.21
N VAL A 9 -32.17 -32.91 -7.53
CA VAL A 9 -32.16 -31.45 -7.65
C VAL A 9 -31.70 -30.89 -6.30
N LYS A 10 -30.47 -30.35 -6.26
CA LYS A 10 -29.92 -29.67 -5.08
C LYS A 10 -30.67 -28.35 -4.92
N ILE A 11 -31.63 -28.32 -4.00
CA ILE A 11 -32.31 -27.09 -3.61
C ILE A 11 -31.28 -26.20 -2.88
N THR A 12 -30.95 -25.06 -3.45
CA THR A 12 -30.05 -24.07 -2.84
C THR A 12 -30.83 -23.19 -1.88
N THR A 13 -30.56 -23.28 -0.58
CA THR A 13 -31.17 -22.42 0.44
C THR A 13 -30.28 -21.22 0.75
N PRO A 14 -30.87 -20.03 1.00
CA PRO A 14 -30.13 -18.89 1.54
C PRO A 14 -29.42 -19.27 2.83
N THR A 15 -28.14 -18.93 2.96
CA THR A 15 -27.32 -19.33 4.12
C THR A 15 -26.52 -18.16 4.64
N TYR A 16 -26.34 -18.08 5.96
CA TYR A 16 -25.49 -17.06 6.56
C TYR A 16 -23.99 -17.37 6.48
N LYS A 17 -23.60 -18.56 6.01
CA LYS A 17 -22.20 -19.00 5.97
C LYS A 17 -21.36 -18.22 4.95
N ASN A 18 -20.07 -18.06 5.26
CA ASN A 18 -19.07 -17.51 4.34
C ASN A 18 -18.85 -18.44 3.15
N ILE A 19 -18.29 -17.89 2.08
CA ILE A 19 -17.88 -18.67 0.91
C ILE A 19 -16.65 -19.51 1.28
N PRO A 20 -16.70 -20.85 1.15
CA PRO A 20 -15.57 -21.72 1.47
C PRO A 20 -14.46 -21.63 0.42
N HIS A 21 -13.24 -22.00 0.83
CA HIS A 21 -12.06 -22.04 -0.03
C HIS A 21 -12.20 -22.95 -1.25
N SER A 22 -13.00 -24.01 -1.14
CA SER A 22 -13.17 -25.03 -2.17
C SER A 22 -14.12 -24.63 -3.29
N HIS A 23 -14.93 -23.57 -3.13
CA HIS A 23 -15.83 -23.13 -4.20
C HIS A 23 -15.05 -22.70 -5.43
N LYS A 24 -15.47 -23.19 -6.58
CA LYS A 24 -14.83 -22.94 -7.86
C LYS A 24 -15.54 -21.84 -8.65
N LEU A 25 -14.73 -21.02 -9.32
CA LEU A 25 -15.16 -20.14 -10.39
C LEU A 25 -14.83 -20.80 -11.73
N PRO A 26 -15.69 -20.66 -12.75
CA PRO A 26 -15.38 -21.11 -14.10
C PRO A 26 -14.05 -20.53 -14.60
N VAL A 27 -13.33 -21.28 -15.43
CA VAL A 27 -12.05 -20.82 -16.01
C VAL A 27 -12.23 -19.61 -16.92
N THR A 28 -13.42 -19.45 -17.50
CA THR A 28 -13.84 -18.29 -18.30
C THR A 28 -14.24 -17.07 -17.47
N HIS A 29 -14.29 -17.20 -16.14
CA HIS A 29 -14.65 -16.08 -15.28
C HIS A 29 -13.65 -14.93 -15.42
N ARG A 30 -14.16 -13.70 -15.57
CA ARG A 30 -13.37 -12.49 -15.83
C ARG A 30 -12.20 -12.34 -14.87
N ASP A 31 -12.44 -12.49 -13.57
CA ASP A 31 -11.40 -12.30 -12.54
C ASP A 31 -10.32 -13.39 -12.61
N VAL A 32 -10.67 -14.62 -13.04
CA VAL A 32 -9.71 -15.70 -13.27
C VAL A 32 -8.83 -15.35 -14.46
N VAL A 33 -9.43 -15.09 -15.62
CA VAL A 33 -8.70 -14.74 -16.85
C VAL A 33 -7.81 -13.50 -16.63
N ARG A 34 -8.34 -12.47 -15.95
CA ARG A 34 -7.63 -11.21 -15.65
C ARG A 34 -6.47 -11.41 -14.68
N THR A 35 -6.59 -12.28 -13.68
CA THR A 35 -5.52 -12.51 -12.70
C THR A 35 -4.40 -13.34 -13.30
N PHE A 36 -4.74 -14.46 -13.95
CA PHE A 36 -3.76 -15.39 -14.51
C PHE A 36 -3.00 -14.79 -15.71
N SER A 37 -3.66 -13.95 -16.51
CA SER A 37 -3.01 -13.21 -17.61
C SER A 37 -1.95 -12.19 -17.15
N LYS A 38 -1.86 -11.85 -15.86
CA LYS A 38 -0.85 -10.90 -15.34
C LYS A 38 0.33 -11.58 -14.64
N LEU A 39 0.19 -12.83 -14.23
CA LEU A 39 1.24 -13.55 -13.51
C LEU A 39 2.41 -13.90 -14.43
N SER A 40 3.62 -13.94 -13.87
CA SER A 40 4.78 -14.44 -14.59
C SER A 40 4.70 -15.96 -14.75
N ARG A 41 5.45 -16.51 -15.72
CA ARG A 41 5.60 -17.96 -15.88
C ARG A 41 6.06 -18.63 -14.57
N GLN A 42 7.05 -18.03 -13.91
CA GLN A 42 7.61 -18.55 -12.67
C GLN A 42 6.56 -18.57 -11.55
N SER A 43 5.78 -17.49 -11.45
CA SER A 43 4.73 -17.35 -10.44
C SER A 43 3.63 -18.38 -10.64
N LEU A 44 3.21 -18.63 -11.88
CA LEU A 44 2.21 -19.66 -12.21
C LEU A 44 2.68 -21.07 -11.79
N ILE A 45 3.92 -21.44 -12.13
CA ILE A 45 4.47 -22.75 -11.76
C ILE A 45 4.60 -22.88 -10.25
N SER A 46 5.11 -21.83 -9.57
CA SER A 46 5.24 -21.82 -8.12
C SER A 46 3.89 -21.97 -7.41
N LEU A 47 2.84 -21.31 -7.93
CA LEU A 47 1.48 -21.42 -7.41
C LEU A 47 0.91 -22.82 -7.62
N ALA A 48 1.06 -23.40 -8.82
CA ALA A 48 0.62 -24.76 -9.08
C ALA A 48 1.28 -25.77 -8.11
N GLN A 49 2.61 -25.67 -7.91
CA GLN A 49 3.31 -26.49 -6.92
C GLN A 49 2.81 -26.25 -5.48
N GLN A 50 2.49 -25.01 -5.10
CA GLN A 50 1.90 -24.69 -3.80
C GLN A 50 0.51 -25.32 -3.62
N TRP A 51 -0.33 -25.29 -4.64
CA TRP A 51 -1.67 -25.86 -4.60
C TRP A 51 -1.67 -27.39 -4.49
N LEU A 52 -0.66 -28.05 -5.06
CA LEU A 52 -0.49 -29.51 -4.98
C LEU A 52 0.06 -30.01 -3.64
N GLN A 53 0.46 -29.11 -2.73
CA GLN A 53 0.92 -29.48 -1.39
C GLN A 53 -0.21 -30.14 -0.59
N LYS A 54 0.12 -31.16 0.22
CA LYS A 54 -0.84 -31.94 1.04
C LYS A 54 -1.83 -31.07 1.82
N LYS A 55 -1.40 -29.91 2.31
CA LYS A 55 -2.21 -28.97 3.12
C LYS A 55 -3.34 -28.29 2.33
N ASN A 56 -3.21 -28.21 1.01
CA ASN A 56 -4.09 -27.45 0.14
C ASN A 56 -4.95 -28.34 -0.79
N ARG A 57 -4.72 -29.65 -0.79
CA ARG A 57 -5.39 -30.61 -1.69
C ARG A 57 -6.91 -30.59 -1.56
N ASP A 58 -7.42 -30.40 -0.34
CA ASP A 58 -8.87 -30.41 -0.06
C ASP A 58 -9.66 -29.32 -0.80
N PHE A 59 -9.03 -28.16 -1.05
CA PHE A 59 -9.68 -27.00 -1.67
C PHE A 59 -9.00 -26.52 -2.95
N CYS A 60 -7.92 -27.17 -3.39
CA CYS A 60 -7.26 -26.93 -4.69
C CYS A 60 -7.21 -28.20 -5.56
N ARG A 61 -8.17 -29.11 -5.39
CA ARG A 61 -8.16 -30.42 -6.05
C ARG A 61 -8.06 -30.28 -7.59
N PRO A 62 -7.00 -30.78 -8.23
CA PRO A 62 -6.88 -30.82 -9.69
C PRO A 62 -7.81 -31.90 -10.27
N PHE A 63 -8.02 -31.83 -11.58
CA PHE A 63 -8.64 -32.90 -12.35
C PHE A 63 -7.63 -34.04 -12.55
N LEU A 64 -7.98 -35.25 -12.14
CA LEU A 64 -7.15 -36.45 -12.30
C LEU A 64 -7.82 -37.45 -13.24
N ALA A 65 -7.06 -38.41 -13.77
CA ALA A 65 -7.58 -39.45 -14.66
C ALA A 65 -8.74 -40.25 -14.03
N SER A 66 -8.77 -40.40 -12.69
CA SER A 66 -9.88 -41.04 -11.97
C SER A 66 -11.20 -40.26 -12.01
N ASP A 67 -11.14 -38.96 -12.33
CA ASP A 67 -12.31 -38.08 -12.44
C ASP A 67 -12.90 -38.06 -13.86
N GLN A 68 -12.26 -38.77 -14.80
CA GLN A 68 -12.76 -38.92 -16.16
C GLN A 68 -13.95 -39.89 -16.17
N ASP A 69 -15.02 -39.47 -16.84
CA ASP A 69 -16.24 -40.27 -16.96
C ASP A 69 -15.94 -41.48 -17.87
N PRO A 70 -16.09 -42.72 -17.37
CA PRO A 70 -15.83 -43.92 -18.18
C PRO A 70 -16.81 -44.08 -19.36
N ASP A 71 -17.96 -43.39 -19.32
CA ASP A 71 -18.99 -43.44 -20.36
C ASP A 71 -18.93 -42.23 -21.32
N ALA A 72 -18.04 -41.27 -21.08
CA ALA A 72 -17.74 -40.23 -22.06
C ALA A 72 -16.83 -40.84 -23.14
N ASP A 73 -17.20 -40.69 -24.41
CA ASP A 73 -16.31 -40.99 -25.53
C ASP A 73 -14.93 -40.40 -25.21
N GLU A 74 -13.85 -41.18 -25.39
CA GLU A 74 -12.49 -40.67 -25.15
C GLU A 74 -12.41 -39.30 -25.81
N ASP A 75 -12.30 -38.24 -25.01
CA ASP A 75 -12.16 -36.87 -25.51
C ASP A 75 -10.80 -36.81 -26.22
N GLU A 76 -10.71 -37.33 -27.45
CA GLU A 76 -9.56 -37.22 -28.36
C GLU A 76 -9.24 -35.73 -28.63
N GLU A 77 -10.13 -34.82 -28.23
CA GLU A 77 -10.00 -33.37 -28.28
C GLU A 77 -9.41 -32.70 -27.02
N ALA A 78 -9.18 -33.41 -25.90
CA ALA A 78 -8.63 -32.79 -24.70
C ALA A 78 -7.16 -32.36 -24.93
N PRO A 79 -6.80 -31.06 -24.84
CA PRO A 79 -5.46 -30.59 -25.21
C PRO A 79 -4.32 -31.11 -24.32
N PHE A 80 -4.65 -31.63 -23.14
CA PHE A 80 -3.70 -32.05 -22.13
C PHE A 80 -4.13 -33.37 -21.47
N SER A 81 -3.21 -34.34 -21.39
CA SER A 81 -3.41 -35.58 -20.65
C SER A 81 -3.57 -35.32 -19.15
N ALA A 82 -4.59 -35.97 -18.56
CA ALA A 82 -4.83 -35.93 -17.12
C ALA A 82 -3.78 -36.77 -16.39
N ALA A 83 -3.24 -36.22 -15.30
CA ALA A 83 -2.33 -36.98 -14.43
C ALA A 83 -3.12 -38.01 -13.60
N HIS A 84 -2.47 -39.12 -13.24
CA HIS A 84 -3.05 -40.20 -12.43
C HIS A 84 -3.05 -39.84 -10.94
N ASN A 85 -2.04 -39.09 -10.49
CA ASN A 85 -1.89 -38.71 -9.10
C ASN A 85 -1.26 -37.32 -8.92
N HIS A 86 -1.23 -36.85 -7.67
CA HIS A 86 -0.73 -35.51 -7.36
C HIS A 86 0.79 -35.42 -7.49
N GLU A 87 1.50 -36.53 -7.28
CA GLU A 87 2.94 -36.64 -7.31
C GLU A 87 3.48 -36.53 -8.75
N GLU A 88 2.86 -37.24 -9.69
CA GLU A 88 3.08 -37.11 -11.13
C GLU A 88 2.88 -35.66 -11.58
N LEU A 89 1.81 -35.02 -11.11
CA LEU A 89 1.55 -33.63 -11.45
C LEU A 89 2.62 -32.68 -10.90
N GLN A 90 3.14 -32.94 -9.69
CA GLN A 90 4.27 -32.18 -9.14
C GLN A 90 5.54 -32.36 -9.97
N GLU A 91 5.79 -33.57 -10.50
CA GLU A 91 6.93 -33.84 -11.36
C GLU A 91 6.80 -33.11 -12.70
N ILE A 92 5.62 -33.11 -13.31
CA ILE A 92 5.32 -32.34 -14.53
C ILE A 92 5.63 -30.86 -14.32
N TYR A 93 5.15 -30.24 -13.24
CA TYR A 93 5.45 -28.83 -12.96
C TYR A 93 6.92 -28.56 -12.59
N LYS A 94 7.67 -29.55 -12.10
CA LYS A 94 9.13 -29.43 -11.88
C LYS A 94 9.89 -29.49 -13.21
N GLU A 95 9.47 -30.36 -14.12
CA GLU A 95 10.05 -30.44 -15.46
C GLU A 95 9.72 -29.18 -16.27
N LEU A 96 8.47 -28.71 -16.20
CA LEU A 96 8.10 -27.42 -16.80
C LEU A 96 8.93 -26.28 -16.21
N LEU A 97 9.31 -26.32 -14.94
CA LEU A 97 10.19 -25.31 -14.36
C LEU A 97 11.59 -25.32 -14.99
N SER A 98 12.19 -26.51 -15.16
CA SER A 98 13.55 -26.66 -15.70
C SER A 98 13.61 -26.40 -17.20
N ARG A 99 12.53 -26.71 -17.93
CA ARG A 99 12.41 -26.47 -19.36
C ARG A 99 12.17 -25.00 -19.66
N LYS A 100 12.72 -24.49 -20.76
CA LYS A 100 12.33 -23.20 -21.34
C LYS A 100 11.00 -23.35 -22.06
N GLY A 101 10.05 -22.44 -21.82
CA GLY A 101 8.73 -22.47 -22.42
C GLY A 101 7.99 -21.15 -22.28
N GLY A 102 6.88 -21.02 -22.99
CA GLY A 102 6.05 -19.81 -22.96
C GLY A 102 5.23 -19.70 -21.67
N LYS A 103 4.80 -18.48 -21.33
CA LYS A 103 3.81 -18.26 -20.26
C LYS A 103 2.44 -18.85 -20.62
N LYS A 104 2.02 -18.67 -21.89
CA LYS A 104 0.71 -19.11 -22.39
C LYS A 104 0.54 -20.62 -22.21
N GLU A 105 1.55 -21.39 -22.59
CA GLU A 105 1.59 -22.85 -22.38
C GLU A 105 1.28 -23.26 -20.94
N ILE A 106 1.89 -22.61 -19.95
CA ILE A 106 1.66 -22.93 -18.53
C ILE A 106 0.25 -22.49 -18.10
N SER A 107 -0.21 -21.33 -18.58
CA SER A 107 -1.56 -20.84 -18.29
C SER A 107 -2.62 -21.78 -18.83
N ASP A 108 -2.48 -22.23 -20.08
CA ASP A 108 -3.40 -23.14 -20.75
C ASP A 108 -3.35 -24.52 -20.08
N ARG A 109 -2.15 -25.03 -19.73
CA ARG A 109 -2.03 -26.27 -18.95
C ARG A 109 -2.77 -26.20 -17.61
N ILE A 110 -2.67 -25.08 -16.89
CA ILE A 110 -3.37 -24.89 -15.61
C ILE A 110 -4.89 -24.79 -15.83
N LEU A 111 -5.34 -23.93 -16.74
CA LEU A 111 -6.75 -23.58 -16.89
C LEU A 111 -7.54 -24.59 -17.73
N GLU A 112 -6.96 -25.14 -18.79
CA GLU A 112 -7.63 -26.06 -19.72
C GLU A 112 -7.27 -27.53 -19.45
N GLY A 113 -6.15 -27.78 -18.76
CA GLY A 113 -5.73 -29.12 -18.34
C GLY A 113 -6.12 -29.42 -16.89
N ASP A 114 -5.23 -29.06 -15.98
CA ASP A 114 -5.20 -29.60 -14.62
C ASP A 114 -6.31 -29.03 -13.70
N TRP A 115 -6.81 -27.81 -13.98
CA TRP A 115 -7.94 -27.20 -13.26
C TRP A 115 -9.09 -26.80 -14.19
N ARG A 116 -9.33 -27.58 -15.25
CA ARG A 116 -10.42 -27.38 -16.23
C ARG A 116 -11.82 -27.30 -15.64
N THR A 117 -12.03 -27.90 -14.47
CA THR A 117 -13.31 -27.85 -13.74
C THR A 117 -13.57 -26.51 -13.03
N GLY A 118 -12.58 -25.61 -13.03
CA GLY A 118 -12.67 -24.31 -12.40
C GLY A 118 -11.57 -24.08 -11.36
N ILE A 119 -11.34 -22.80 -11.07
CA ILE A 119 -10.34 -22.31 -10.13
C ILE A 119 -11.01 -21.99 -8.81
N SER A 120 -10.50 -22.56 -7.72
CA SER A 120 -11.08 -22.34 -6.39
C SER A 120 -10.86 -20.92 -5.88
N MET A 121 -11.70 -20.48 -4.95
CA MET A 121 -11.57 -19.17 -4.33
C MET A 121 -10.24 -18.99 -3.60
N TYR A 122 -9.66 -20.07 -3.06
CA TYR A 122 -8.31 -20.05 -2.49
C TYR A 122 -7.24 -19.86 -3.57
N GLN A 123 -7.36 -20.56 -4.71
CA GLN A 123 -6.41 -20.43 -5.82
C GLN A 123 -6.45 -19.02 -6.41
N LEU A 124 -7.64 -18.47 -6.66
CA LEU A 124 -7.77 -17.08 -7.10
C LEU A 124 -7.16 -16.10 -6.09
N ALA A 125 -7.44 -16.28 -4.80
CA ALA A 125 -6.93 -15.41 -3.75
C ALA A 125 -5.39 -15.45 -3.62
N THR A 126 -4.78 -16.63 -3.73
CA THR A 126 -3.32 -16.78 -3.70
C THR A 126 -2.67 -16.26 -4.98
N ALA A 127 -3.32 -16.39 -6.14
CA ALA A 127 -2.88 -15.80 -7.40
C ALA A 127 -2.89 -14.25 -7.36
N GLU A 128 -3.94 -13.63 -6.84
CA GLU A 128 -4.00 -12.17 -6.65
C GLU A 128 -2.91 -11.66 -5.70
N ILE A 129 -2.69 -12.35 -4.59
CA ILE A 129 -1.64 -12.00 -3.63
C ILE A 129 -0.26 -12.15 -4.28
N GLN A 130 -0.02 -13.23 -5.04
CA GLN A 130 1.25 -13.40 -5.74
C GLN A 130 1.49 -12.27 -6.75
N HIS A 131 0.48 -11.87 -7.52
CA HIS A 131 0.59 -10.73 -8.43
C HIS A 131 0.98 -9.44 -7.70
N LEU A 132 0.39 -9.19 -6.53
CA LEU A 132 0.75 -8.04 -5.68
C LEU A 132 2.22 -8.10 -5.24
N LEU A 133 2.74 -9.28 -4.88
CA LEU A 133 4.13 -9.44 -4.47
C LEU A 133 5.11 -9.25 -5.64
N ASP A 134 4.75 -9.73 -6.82
CA ASP A 134 5.55 -9.56 -8.04
C ASP A 134 5.57 -8.09 -8.50
N HIS A 135 4.49 -7.35 -8.24
CA HIS A 135 4.31 -5.96 -8.68
C HIS A 135 3.89 -5.06 -7.50
N PRO A 136 4.81 -4.68 -6.61
CA PRO A 136 4.47 -3.95 -5.37
C PRO A 136 3.90 -2.54 -5.63
N SER A 137 4.13 -1.95 -6.81
CA SER A 137 3.59 -0.65 -7.25
C SER A 137 2.24 -0.75 -7.97
N SER A 138 1.66 -1.95 -8.11
CA SER A 138 0.44 -2.17 -8.88
C SER A 138 -0.82 -1.62 -8.21
N LEU A 139 -0.81 -1.41 -6.90
CA LEU A 139 -1.96 -0.92 -6.14
C LEU A 139 -1.66 0.40 -5.46
N ARG A 140 -2.69 1.25 -5.38
CA ARG A 140 -2.66 2.44 -4.53
C ARG A 140 -3.18 2.09 -3.15
N TRP A 141 -2.38 2.40 -2.15
CA TRP A 141 -2.62 2.09 -0.75
C TRP A 141 -2.82 3.36 0.06
N THR A 142 -3.71 3.28 1.04
CA THR A 142 -3.90 4.30 2.07
C THR A 142 -3.54 3.71 3.43
N ALA A 143 -2.84 4.47 4.29
CA ALA A 143 -2.56 4.05 5.66
C ALA A 143 -3.56 4.66 6.66
N LYS A 144 -4.04 3.85 7.60
CA LYS A 144 -4.84 4.29 8.75
C LYS A 144 -4.20 3.80 10.04
N ARG A 145 -4.28 4.58 11.12
CA ARG A 145 -3.81 4.21 12.46
C ARG A 145 -4.96 3.65 13.27
N MET A 146 -4.76 2.51 13.91
CA MET A 146 -5.65 1.97 14.90
C MET A 146 -5.40 2.68 16.22
N ALA A 147 -6.46 3.27 16.78
CA ALA A 147 -6.41 3.97 18.06
C ALA A 147 -7.53 3.46 18.97
N LYS A 148 -7.25 3.36 20.26
CA LYS A 148 -8.27 3.07 21.28
C LYS A 148 -9.18 4.28 21.43
N ILE A 149 -10.48 4.05 21.47
CA ILE A 149 -11.46 5.09 21.80
C ILE A 149 -11.38 5.31 23.32
N PRO A 150 -11.09 6.53 23.80
CA PRO A 150 -11.07 6.83 25.22
C PRO A 150 -12.46 6.57 25.83
N THR A 151 -12.56 5.63 26.77
CA THR A 151 -13.77 5.43 27.55
C THR A 151 -13.73 6.43 28.71
N GLY A 152 -14.71 7.34 28.78
CA GLY A 152 -14.71 8.48 29.72
C GLY A 152 -14.41 8.08 31.17
N LYS A 153 -13.62 8.94 31.85
CA LYS A 153 -12.99 8.83 33.20
C LYS A 153 -11.48 8.52 33.20
N ILE A 154 -10.70 9.14 32.32
CA ILE A 154 -9.28 9.39 32.60
C ILE A 154 -9.14 10.92 32.65
N SER A 155 -8.82 11.43 33.84
CA SER A 155 -8.58 12.85 34.10
C SER A 155 -7.52 13.37 33.13
N ARG A 156 -7.71 14.59 32.63
CA ARG A 156 -6.78 15.29 31.70
C ARG A 156 -5.36 15.50 32.27
N ASP A 157 -5.13 15.11 33.52
CA ASP A 157 -3.87 15.30 34.25
C ASP A 157 -2.81 14.22 33.99
N ASP A 158 -3.18 13.09 33.37
CA ASP A 158 -2.23 11.98 33.08
C ASP A 158 -1.58 12.09 31.68
N SER A 159 -1.74 13.24 31.02
CA SER A 159 -1.22 13.48 29.66
C SER A 159 0.31 13.59 29.56
N MET A 160 1.02 13.38 30.67
CA MET A 160 2.47 13.45 30.78
C MET A 160 3.15 12.13 31.18
N GLU A 161 2.39 11.06 31.38
CA GLU A 161 3.00 9.73 31.41
C GLU A 161 3.21 9.27 29.97
N VAL A 162 4.48 9.01 29.62
CA VAL A 162 4.88 8.25 28.42
C VAL A 162 4.37 6.82 28.59
N THR A 163 3.05 6.66 28.58
CA THR A 163 2.41 5.36 28.60
C THR A 163 2.75 4.71 27.27
N ASN A 164 3.31 3.52 27.34
CA ASN A 164 3.60 2.70 26.18
C ASN A 164 2.34 2.60 25.32
N ASP A 165 2.30 3.32 24.20
CA ASP A 165 1.23 3.25 23.20
C ASP A 165 0.92 1.79 22.79
N SER A 166 1.91 0.89 22.94
CA SER A 166 1.80 -0.55 22.74
C SER A 166 0.86 -1.27 23.72
N ASP A 167 0.71 -0.78 24.96
CA ASP A 167 -0.22 -1.35 25.95
C ASP A 167 -1.69 -1.11 25.58
N HIS A 168 -1.92 -0.23 24.62
CA HIS A 168 -3.24 0.12 24.10
C HIS A 168 -3.54 -0.46 22.72
N LEU A 169 -2.66 -1.26 22.11
CA LEU A 169 -2.91 -1.88 20.80
C LEU A 169 -3.45 -3.31 20.95
N PRO A 170 -4.44 -3.72 20.13
CA PRO A 170 -4.97 -5.06 20.20
C PRO A 170 -3.95 -6.07 19.67
N ARG A 171 -3.74 -7.16 20.41
CA ARG A 171 -2.93 -8.29 19.93
C ARG A 171 -3.60 -8.95 18.73
N PHE A 172 -2.87 -9.02 17.61
CA PHE A 172 -3.39 -9.61 16.38
C PHE A 172 -3.32 -11.14 16.42
N GLN A 173 -4.48 -11.79 16.61
CA GLN A 173 -4.63 -13.24 16.44
C GLN A 173 -5.56 -13.51 15.25
N ALA A 174 -4.98 -14.01 14.15
CA ALA A 174 -5.67 -14.16 12.86
C ALA A 174 -7.01 -14.90 12.98
N GLN A 175 -7.04 -16.05 13.66
CA GLN A 175 -8.25 -16.89 13.76
C GLN A 175 -9.39 -16.18 14.52
N THR A 176 -9.11 -15.59 15.68
CA THR A 176 -10.09 -14.87 16.49
C THR A 176 -10.59 -13.62 15.76
N PHE A 177 -9.67 -12.88 15.15
CA PHE A 177 -10.02 -11.71 14.34
C PHE A 177 -10.93 -12.09 13.18
N MET A 178 -10.60 -13.15 12.44
CA MET A 178 -11.40 -13.65 11.32
C MET A 178 -12.81 -14.07 11.74
N MET A 179 -12.94 -14.77 12.87
CA MET A 179 -14.24 -15.17 13.40
C MET A 179 -15.10 -13.96 13.79
N ASN A 180 -14.50 -12.96 14.45
CA ASN A 180 -15.21 -11.73 14.80
C ASN A 180 -15.59 -10.91 13.57
N LEU A 181 -14.69 -10.78 12.59
CA LEU A 181 -14.93 -10.06 11.35
C LEU A 181 -16.07 -10.71 10.55
N ALA A 182 -16.06 -12.03 10.43
CA ALA A 182 -17.13 -12.79 9.79
C ALA A 182 -18.48 -12.61 10.51
N ARG A 183 -18.49 -12.53 11.84
CA ARG A 183 -19.71 -12.29 12.62
C ARG A 183 -20.28 -10.88 12.37
N GLU A 184 -19.42 -9.86 12.28
CA GLU A 184 -19.85 -8.49 12.01
C GLU A 184 -20.35 -8.31 10.56
N LEU A 185 -19.70 -8.94 9.58
CA LEU A 185 -20.03 -8.78 8.16
C LEU A 185 -21.08 -9.77 7.64
N GLY A 186 -21.24 -10.93 8.29
CA GLY A 186 -22.12 -12.02 7.83
C GLY A 186 -23.59 -11.64 7.61
N PRO A 187 -24.19 -10.73 8.41
CA PRO A 187 -25.53 -10.20 8.17
C PRO A 187 -25.64 -9.25 6.97
N LEU A 188 -24.54 -8.61 6.58
CA LEU A 188 -24.52 -7.57 5.54
C LEU A 188 -24.17 -8.12 4.17
N MET A 189 -23.24 -9.08 4.10
CA MET A 189 -22.71 -9.59 2.84
C MET A 189 -22.19 -11.03 2.96
N LYS A 190 -22.13 -11.73 1.82
CA LYS A 190 -21.36 -12.97 1.70
C LYS A 190 -19.96 -12.63 1.23
N ALA A 191 -18.97 -13.21 1.90
CA ALA A 191 -17.59 -13.02 1.48
C ALA A 191 -16.78 -14.30 1.66
N HIS A 192 -15.79 -14.42 0.79
CA HIS A 192 -14.65 -15.30 0.95
C HIS A 192 -13.50 -14.51 1.57
N TYR A 193 -12.91 -15.04 2.62
CA TYR A 193 -11.79 -14.41 3.32
C TYR A 193 -10.54 -15.27 3.20
N LEU A 194 -9.40 -14.66 2.87
CA LEU A 194 -8.09 -15.30 2.97
C LEU A 194 -7.17 -14.40 3.79
N ILE A 195 -6.65 -14.92 4.90
CA ILE A 195 -5.63 -14.27 5.71
C ILE A 195 -4.33 -15.05 5.60
N THR A 196 -3.23 -14.37 5.26
CA THR A 196 -1.91 -15.01 5.11
C THR A 196 -0.81 -14.10 5.65
N ARG A 197 0.19 -14.72 6.29
CA ARG A 197 1.39 -14.02 6.74
C ARG A 197 2.50 -14.26 5.73
N LEU A 198 3.10 -13.19 5.24
CA LEU A 198 4.24 -13.28 4.33
C LEU A 198 5.50 -13.71 5.10
N LYS A 199 6.36 -14.49 4.44
CA LYS A 199 7.65 -14.92 4.98
C LYS A 199 8.77 -13.92 4.67
N THR A 200 8.71 -13.28 3.51
CA THR A 200 9.74 -12.35 3.01
C THR A 200 9.64 -10.97 3.64
N LEU A 201 8.41 -10.52 3.94
CA LEU A 201 8.12 -9.24 4.58
C LEU A 201 7.36 -9.48 5.88
N PRO A 202 7.59 -8.70 6.95
CA PRO A 202 6.87 -8.82 8.21
C PRO A 202 5.45 -8.24 8.12
N LEU A 203 4.64 -8.78 7.20
CA LEU A 203 3.31 -8.32 6.85
C LEU A 203 2.30 -9.47 6.90
N THR A 204 1.08 -9.15 7.34
CA THR A 204 -0.09 -10.01 7.22
C THR A 204 -1.08 -9.40 6.23
N ILE A 205 -1.49 -10.17 5.23
CA ILE A 205 -2.45 -9.74 4.19
C ILE A 205 -3.79 -10.41 4.45
N LEU A 206 -4.86 -9.62 4.42
CA LEU A 206 -6.24 -10.09 4.34
C LEU A 206 -6.79 -9.73 2.96
N ARG A 207 -7.29 -10.73 2.25
CA ARG A 207 -8.17 -10.56 1.11
C ARG A 207 -9.60 -10.79 1.55
N VAL A 208 -10.48 -9.85 1.22
CA VAL A 208 -11.93 -10.00 1.34
C VAL A 208 -12.51 -9.95 -0.06
N TYR A 209 -13.09 -11.05 -0.54
CA TYR A 209 -13.82 -11.09 -1.81
C TYR A 209 -15.30 -11.21 -1.51
N ILE A 210 -16.07 -10.27 -2.02
CA ILE A 210 -17.47 -10.14 -1.67
C ILE A 210 -18.32 -10.58 -2.85
N HIS A 211 -19.42 -11.23 -2.51
CA HIS A 211 -20.34 -11.82 -3.44
C HIS A 211 -21.73 -11.25 -3.16
N ASP A 212 -22.31 -10.67 -4.20
CA ASP A 212 -23.60 -9.99 -4.16
C ASP A 212 -24.74 -11.00 -4.43
N SER A 213 -24.90 -11.96 -3.52
CA SER A 213 -26.01 -12.91 -3.56
C SER A 213 -26.25 -13.54 -2.19
N PRO A 214 -27.52 -13.83 -1.85
CA PRO A 214 -27.85 -14.57 -0.63
C PRO A 214 -27.48 -16.05 -0.70
N TYR A 215 -27.16 -16.57 -1.89
CA TYR A 215 -26.80 -17.97 -2.11
C TYR A 215 -25.28 -18.16 -2.06
N ASN A 216 -24.87 -19.27 -1.45
CA ASN A 216 -23.47 -19.69 -1.39
C ASN A 216 -23.27 -20.91 -2.29
N SER A 217 -23.72 -20.85 -3.54
CA SER A 217 -23.54 -21.93 -4.53
C SER A 217 -22.54 -21.50 -5.60
N GLU A 218 -21.78 -22.46 -6.13
CA GLU A 218 -20.84 -22.21 -7.23
C GLU A 218 -21.56 -21.64 -8.47
N ALA A 219 -22.78 -22.08 -8.74
CA ALA A 219 -23.62 -21.52 -9.82
C ALA A 219 -23.93 -20.03 -9.61
N SER A 220 -24.23 -19.60 -8.37
CA SER A 220 -24.44 -18.18 -8.08
C SER A 220 -23.14 -17.38 -8.24
N LEU A 221 -22.00 -17.95 -7.82
CA LEU A 221 -20.68 -17.33 -7.98
C LEU A 221 -20.30 -17.18 -9.47
N ALA A 222 -20.69 -18.14 -10.30
CA ALA A 222 -20.44 -18.14 -11.74
C ALA A 222 -21.35 -17.16 -12.53
N ALA A 223 -22.61 -17.02 -12.11
CA ALA A 223 -23.57 -16.11 -12.76
C ALA A 223 -23.17 -14.62 -12.64
N ASP A 224 -22.33 -14.32 -11.66
CA ASP A 224 -21.85 -12.98 -11.32
C ASP A 224 -20.79 -12.43 -12.32
N THR A 225 -20.60 -13.12 -13.45
CA THR A 225 -19.76 -12.71 -14.60
C THR A 225 -20.33 -11.52 -15.39
N SER A 226 -21.64 -11.27 -15.27
CA SER A 226 -22.37 -10.23 -16.02
C SER A 226 -22.47 -8.88 -15.31
N SER A 227 -22.10 -8.80 -14.02
CA SER A 227 -22.15 -7.56 -13.24
C SER A 227 -20.90 -6.69 -13.45
N SER A 228 -21.05 -5.38 -13.20
CA SER A 228 -20.14 -4.29 -13.64
C SER A 228 -18.63 -4.49 -13.38
N ASP A 229 -17.77 -3.70 -14.04
CA ASP A 229 -16.28 -3.75 -13.93
C ASP A 229 -15.73 -3.30 -12.55
N SER A 230 -16.59 -3.22 -11.53
CA SER A 230 -16.25 -2.82 -10.18
C SER A 230 -15.39 -3.88 -9.46
N ALA A 231 -14.57 -3.44 -8.50
CA ALA A 231 -13.73 -4.32 -7.71
C ALA A 231 -14.59 -5.05 -6.67
N LYS A 232 -14.62 -6.39 -6.76
CA LYS A 232 -15.32 -7.27 -5.79
C LYS A 232 -14.43 -7.72 -4.64
N SER A 233 -13.12 -7.60 -4.78
CA SER A 233 -12.15 -7.85 -3.72
C SER A 233 -11.53 -6.57 -3.18
N VAL A 234 -11.16 -6.62 -1.89
CA VAL A 234 -10.40 -5.57 -1.21
C VAL A 234 -9.28 -6.23 -0.42
N LEU A 235 -8.09 -5.63 -0.48
CA LEU A 235 -6.91 -6.09 0.26
C LEU A 235 -6.59 -5.15 1.42
N PHE A 236 -6.30 -5.74 2.57
CA PHE A 236 -5.84 -5.08 3.78
C PHE A 236 -4.50 -5.69 4.23
N ILE A 237 -3.60 -4.85 4.72
CA ILE A 237 -2.27 -5.27 5.17
C ILE A 237 -2.00 -4.73 6.58
N TRP A 238 -1.53 -5.61 7.47
CA TRP A 238 -1.01 -5.26 8.79
C TRP A 238 0.49 -5.53 8.85
N PRO A 239 1.33 -4.51 9.02
CA PRO A 239 2.72 -4.68 9.40
C PRO A 239 2.82 -5.16 10.85
N ASN A 240 3.71 -6.13 11.08
CA ASN A 240 3.93 -6.69 12.41
C ASN A 240 4.39 -5.61 13.39
N GLY A 241 3.79 -5.57 14.58
CA GLY A 241 4.21 -4.66 15.66
C GLY A 241 3.89 -3.19 15.40
N THR A 242 2.97 -2.87 14.50
CA THR A 242 2.57 -1.48 14.22
C THR A 242 1.08 -1.26 14.48
N PRO A 243 0.66 -0.03 14.82
CA PRO A 243 -0.74 0.34 14.91
C PRO A 243 -1.37 0.58 13.54
N PHE A 244 -0.67 0.37 12.42
CA PHE A 244 -1.14 0.78 11.11
C PHE A 244 -1.84 -0.35 10.36
N VAL A 245 -2.87 0.04 9.61
CA VAL A 245 -3.58 -0.82 8.66
C VAL A 245 -3.49 -0.15 7.30
N TYR A 246 -2.93 -0.86 6.32
CA TYR A 246 -2.94 -0.40 4.94
C TYR A 246 -4.14 -1.00 4.24
N ASN A 247 -4.80 -0.22 3.41
CA ASN A 247 -5.93 -0.68 2.66
C ASN A 247 -5.85 -0.20 1.22
N SER A 248 -6.13 -1.12 0.31
CA SER A 248 -6.21 -0.85 -1.13
C SER A 248 -7.55 -0.23 -1.48
N LEU A 249 -7.58 0.59 -2.54
CA LEU A 249 -8.83 1.09 -3.14
C LEU A 249 -9.32 0.19 -4.28
N ALA A 250 -8.40 -0.53 -4.93
CA ALA A 250 -8.64 -1.45 -6.04
C ALA A 250 -7.75 -2.69 -5.88
N THR A 251 -8.05 -3.75 -6.61
CA THR A 251 -7.20 -4.95 -6.67
C THR A 251 -6.27 -4.97 -7.87
N HIS A 252 -6.37 -4.00 -8.78
CA HIS A 252 -5.44 -3.80 -9.89
C HIS A 252 -5.32 -2.32 -10.30
N LEU A 253 -4.20 -1.98 -10.95
CA LEU A 253 -3.98 -0.68 -11.57
C LEU A 253 -4.96 -0.44 -12.72
N GLY A 254 -5.54 0.75 -12.80
CA GLY A 254 -6.45 1.16 -13.88
C GLY A 254 -7.89 0.66 -13.75
N GLN A 255 -8.20 -0.13 -12.71
CA GLN A 255 -9.56 -0.53 -12.43
C GLN A 255 -10.40 0.67 -11.99
N VAL A 256 -11.54 0.88 -12.65
CA VAL A 256 -12.50 1.90 -12.24
C VAL A 256 -13.14 1.46 -10.93
N VAL A 257 -12.82 2.18 -9.86
CA VAL A 257 -13.44 1.94 -8.56
C VAL A 257 -14.78 2.66 -8.55
N GLY A 258 -15.83 1.90 -8.87
CA GLY A 258 -17.22 2.36 -8.72
C GLY A 258 -17.58 2.66 -7.27
N ASP A 259 -18.67 3.40 -7.07
CA ASP A 259 -19.08 3.82 -5.74
C ASP A 259 -19.49 2.64 -4.84
N GLU A 260 -19.99 1.56 -5.43
CA GLU A 260 -20.28 0.32 -4.73
C GLU A 260 -19.02 -0.31 -4.11
N SER A 261 -17.93 -0.43 -4.86
CA SER A 261 -16.64 -0.93 -4.33
C SER A 261 -16.08 -0.04 -3.21
N ARG A 262 -16.32 1.28 -3.28
CA ARG A 262 -15.94 2.20 -2.19
C ARG A 262 -16.78 1.96 -0.95
N HIS A 263 -18.09 1.89 -1.11
CA HIS A 263 -19.01 1.61 0.00
C HIS A 263 -18.68 0.28 0.66
N LEU A 264 -18.43 -0.74 -0.14
CA LEU A 264 -18.02 -2.07 0.28
C LEU A 264 -16.74 -2.05 1.12
N ARG A 265 -15.71 -1.36 0.63
CA ARG A 265 -14.46 -1.13 1.36
C ARG A 265 -14.72 -0.40 2.68
N ASP A 266 -15.60 0.61 2.69
CA ASP A 266 -15.93 1.38 3.87
C ASP A 266 -16.68 0.53 4.92
N VAL A 267 -17.58 -0.37 4.51
CA VAL A 267 -18.23 -1.33 5.40
C VAL A 267 -17.20 -2.25 6.06
N VAL A 268 -16.27 -2.82 5.28
CA VAL A 268 -15.20 -3.67 5.84
C VAL A 268 -14.29 -2.86 6.77
N LEU A 269 -13.92 -1.63 6.40
CA LEU A 269 -13.12 -0.73 7.24
C LEU A 269 -13.79 -0.39 8.57
N GLN A 270 -15.12 -0.24 8.61
CA GLN A 270 -15.87 -0.01 9.84
C GLN A 270 -15.98 -1.27 10.70
N ALA A 271 -16.00 -2.45 10.08
CA ALA A 271 -16.02 -3.73 10.79
C ALA A 271 -14.66 -4.10 11.41
N ILE A 272 -13.54 -3.69 10.81
CA ILE A 272 -12.19 -4.01 11.30
C ILE A 272 -11.97 -3.60 12.78
N PRO A 273 -12.21 -2.35 13.21
CA PRO A 273 -12.07 -1.97 14.61
C PRO A 273 -12.99 -2.75 15.54
N ARG A 274 -14.21 -3.06 15.10
CA ARG A 274 -15.18 -3.86 15.87
C ARG A 274 -14.69 -5.29 16.07
N ALA A 275 -14.08 -5.87 15.04
CA ALA A 275 -13.51 -7.21 15.10
C ALA A 275 -12.32 -7.33 16.09
N PHE A 276 -11.57 -6.23 16.29
CA PHE A 276 -10.51 -6.13 17.32
C PHE A 276 -11.03 -5.72 18.71
N SER A 277 -12.22 -5.12 18.77
CA SER A 277 -12.79 -4.59 20.00
C SER A 277 -13.20 -5.71 20.95
N ARG A 278 -13.06 -5.43 22.24
CA ARG A 278 -13.50 -6.29 23.35
C ARG A 278 -14.36 -5.46 24.29
N PRO A 279 -15.15 -6.07 25.18
CA PRO A 279 -15.80 -5.33 26.26
C PRO A 279 -14.78 -4.41 26.96
N SER A 280 -15.12 -3.14 27.17
CA SER A 280 -14.26 -2.07 27.73
C SER A 280 -13.11 -1.55 26.83
N SER A 281 -12.75 -2.22 25.75
CA SER A 281 -11.69 -1.77 24.83
C SER A 281 -12.20 -1.68 23.40
N ARG A 282 -12.65 -0.48 23.01
CA ARG A 282 -13.13 -0.18 21.66
C ARG A 282 -12.04 0.53 20.87
N TYR A 283 -11.96 0.22 19.58
CA TYR A 283 -10.99 0.79 18.67
C TYR A 283 -11.65 1.58 17.55
N GLN A 284 -10.89 2.47 16.94
CA GLN A 284 -11.23 3.18 15.72
C GLN A 284 -10.04 3.23 14.77
N LEU A 285 -10.30 3.44 13.48
CA LEU A 285 -9.28 3.71 12.47
C LEU A 285 -9.26 5.20 12.16
N VAL A 286 -8.15 5.85 12.49
CA VAL A 286 -7.88 7.27 12.25
C VAL A 286 -7.08 7.41 10.94
N PRO A 287 -7.44 8.33 10.04
CA PRO A 287 -6.66 8.58 8.82
C PRO A 287 -5.26 9.12 9.16
N THR A 288 -4.25 8.72 8.37
CA THR A 288 -2.88 9.25 8.50
C THR A 288 -2.53 10.24 7.38
N ASN A 289 -3.45 10.48 6.43
CA ASN A 289 -3.23 11.29 5.23
C ASN A 289 -2.02 10.87 4.38
N PHE A 290 -1.63 9.59 4.49
CA PHE A 290 -0.56 8.99 3.72
C PHE A 290 -1.13 7.98 2.72
N THR A 291 -0.92 8.26 1.44
CA THR A 291 -1.37 7.45 0.31
C THR A 291 -0.24 7.29 -0.69
N THR A 292 0.13 6.07 -1.07
CA THR A 292 1.19 5.82 -2.04
C THR A 292 0.91 4.55 -2.83
N LYS A 293 1.55 4.40 -3.99
CA LYS A 293 1.58 3.14 -4.74
C LYS A 293 2.66 2.19 -4.24
N SER A 294 3.67 2.70 -3.54
CA SER A 294 4.80 1.90 -3.08
C SER A 294 4.55 1.28 -1.69
N LEU A 295 4.51 -0.04 -1.62
CA LEU A 295 4.43 -0.76 -0.35
C LEU A 295 5.70 -0.57 0.50
N SER A 296 6.87 -0.42 -0.12
CA SER A 296 8.12 -0.09 0.58
C SER A 296 8.09 1.30 1.18
N ALA A 297 7.52 2.29 0.50
CA ALA A 297 7.29 3.62 1.08
C ALA A 297 6.36 3.53 2.30
N LEU A 298 5.29 2.75 2.22
CA LEU A 298 4.42 2.51 3.38
C LEU A 298 5.15 1.91 4.57
N LEU A 299 6.02 0.93 4.32
CA LEU A 299 6.83 0.32 5.38
C LEU A 299 7.86 1.30 5.96
N ALA A 300 8.43 2.18 5.13
CA ALA A 300 9.40 3.17 5.58
C ALA A 300 8.76 4.22 6.49
N TYR A 301 7.59 4.75 6.10
CA TYR A 301 6.91 5.85 6.83
C TYR A 301 5.90 5.36 7.89
N ARG A 302 5.32 4.18 7.73
CA ARG A 302 4.23 3.63 8.57
C ARG A 302 4.45 2.16 8.91
N GLY A 303 5.69 1.70 8.92
CA GLY A 303 6.08 0.34 9.31
C GLY A 303 6.77 0.28 10.68
N PRO A 304 7.27 -0.90 11.06
CA PRO A 304 7.92 -1.13 12.36
C PRO A 304 9.38 -0.64 12.42
N GLY A 305 9.91 -0.08 11.33
CA GLY A 305 11.28 0.41 11.25
C GLY A 305 11.47 1.75 11.98
N LYS A 306 12.73 2.08 12.29
CA LYS A 306 13.13 3.34 12.93
C LYS A 306 12.93 4.58 12.04
N SER A 307 12.82 4.37 10.72
CA SER A 307 12.60 5.43 9.74
C SER A 307 11.21 6.09 9.82
N ASN A 308 10.27 5.51 10.57
CA ASN A 308 8.88 5.95 10.58
C ASN A 308 8.65 7.35 11.16
N ALA A 309 9.53 7.80 12.08
CA ALA A 309 9.47 9.09 12.75
C ALA A 309 10.74 9.96 12.50
N ALA A 310 11.67 9.46 11.68
CA ALA A 310 12.95 10.08 11.40
C ALA A 310 13.25 10.05 9.89
N ALA A 311 12.31 10.53 9.08
CA ALA A 311 12.48 10.64 7.64
C ALA A 311 13.16 11.97 7.24
N GLY A 312 13.57 12.10 5.98
CA GLY A 312 14.28 13.31 5.51
C GLY A 312 15.67 13.44 6.14
N GLY A 313 16.08 14.67 6.44
CA GLY A 313 17.35 14.97 7.11
C GLY A 313 17.50 14.32 8.49
N TRP A 314 16.40 13.89 9.12
CA TRP A 314 16.44 13.19 10.40
C TRP A 314 16.85 11.71 10.29
N SER A 315 17.01 11.16 9.08
CA SER A 315 17.35 9.75 8.86
C SER A 315 18.68 9.33 9.51
N VAL A 316 19.57 10.29 9.74
CA VAL A 316 20.86 10.08 10.44
C VAL A 316 20.63 9.45 11.83
N PHE A 317 19.53 9.80 12.50
CA PHE A 317 19.17 9.24 13.81
C PHE A 317 18.55 7.84 13.73
N ALA A 318 18.06 7.42 12.57
CA ALA A 318 17.53 6.06 12.38
C ALA A 318 18.65 5.02 12.20
N ASP A 319 19.74 5.43 11.54
CA ASP A 319 20.82 4.53 11.09
C ASP A 319 21.94 4.36 12.12
N HIS A 320 21.88 5.05 13.27
CA HIS A 320 22.91 5.02 14.34
C HIS A 320 24.32 5.36 13.84
N SER A 321 24.46 6.00 12.68
CA SER A 321 25.75 6.28 12.04
C SER A 321 26.62 7.26 12.83
N PHE A 322 26.02 8.04 13.73
CA PHE A 322 26.70 9.06 14.54
C PHE A 322 27.03 8.62 15.97
N SER A 323 26.31 7.62 16.52
CA SER A 323 26.50 7.21 17.92
C SER A 323 27.42 6.00 18.00
N GLN A 324 28.70 6.25 18.29
CA GLN A 324 29.59 5.20 18.79
C GLN A 324 29.01 4.68 20.13
N ASN A 325 29.10 3.37 20.34
CA ASN A 325 28.66 2.78 21.61
C ASN A 325 29.51 3.40 22.73
N ALA A 326 28.90 3.84 23.83
CA ALA A 326 29.61 4.52 24.92
C ALA A 326 30.70 3.66 25.58
N LEU A 327 30.75 2.36 25.29
CA LEU A 327 31.79 1.42 25.76
C LEU A 327 32.87 1.12 24.70
N ASP A 328 32.74 1.67 23.48
CA ASP A 328 33.68 1.52 22.38
C ASP A 328 34.82 2.56 22.51
N PHE A 329 35.58 2.46 23.61
CA PHE A 329 36.71 3.36 23.89
C PHE A 329 38.02 2.92 23.22
N VAL A 330 38.00 1.85 22.43
CA VAL A 330 39.22 1.24 21.90
C VAL A 330 39.41 1.67 20.45
N THR A 331 40.27 2.67 20.26
CA THR A 331 40.94 3.07 19.01
C THR A 331 40.20 3.92 17.97
N THR A 332 39.75 5.13 18.34
CA THR A 332 39.72 6.24 17.35
C THR A 332 40.29 7.53 17.93
N GLY A 333 41.60 7.51 18.20
CA GLY A 333 42.37 8.73 18.00
C GLY A 333 42.61 8.88 16.51
N LYS A 334 41.71 9.60 15.80
CA LYS A 334 41.89 10.24 14.48
C LYS A 334 40.57 10.91 14.07
N THR A 335 40.53 12.24 14.14
CA THR A 335 40.60 13.18 13.01
C THR A 335 39.35 13.15 12.13
N ASN A 336 38.73 14.31 11.94
CA ASN A 336 37.82 14.60 10.84
C ASN A 336 38.45 14.10 9.53
N GLU A 337 38.14 12.87 9.14
CA GLU A 337 38.34 12.39 7.78
C GLU A 337 37.00 12.60 7.08
N GLU A 338 36.97 13.64 6.25
CA GLU A 338 35.95 13.81 5.22
C GLU A 338 35.85 12.48 4.44
N GLU A 339 34.64 11.93 4.32
CA GLU A 339 34.37 10.75 3.48
C GLU A 339 34.62 11.11 2.00
N ASP A 340 35.88 11.04 1.58
CA ASP A 340 36.25 11.05 0.18
C ASP A 340 36.06 9.63 -0.38
N THR A 341 34.87 9.39 -0.92
CA THR A 341 34.54 8.14 -1.59
C THR A 341 35.14 8.13 -3.00
N THR A 342 36.44 7.83 -3.11
CA THR A 342 37.03 7.38 -4.38
C THR A 342 37.87 6.13 -4.18
N GLY A 343 37.27 4.98 -4.48
CA GLY A 343 38.00 3.75 -4.74
C GLY A 343 38.61 3.78 -6.13
N GLY A 344 39.94 3.78 -6.22
CA GLY A 344 40.66 3.70 -7.49
C GLY A 344 42.09 3.20 -7.28
N GLY A 345 42.33 1.92 -7.55
CA GLY A 345 43.64 1.30 -7.47
C GLY A 345 44.67 2.03 -8.35
N VAL A 346 45.80 2.38 -7.73
CA VAL A 346 46.91 3.07 -8.37
C VAL A 346 47.61 2.11 -9.34
N SER A 347 47.38 2.30 -10.64
CA SER A 347 48.25 1.78 -11.70
C SER A 347 49.07 2.95 -12.25
N LYS A 348 50.40 2.80 -12.22
CA LYS A 348 51.36 3.82 -12.68
C LYS A 348 51.21 4.05 -14.19
N PRO A 349 51.09 5.29 -14.70
CA PRO A 349 51.07 5.53 -16.14
C PRO A 349 52.50 5.65 -16.69
N GLY A 350 52.77 4.90 -17.76
CA GLY A 350 53.91 5.13 -18.65
C GLY A 350 53.69 6.33 -19.58
N PRO A 351 54.72 6.80 -20.29
CA PRO A 351 54.68 8.06 -21.03
C PRO A 351 53.97 7.87 -22.37
N GLY A 352 52.78 8.46 -22.52
CA GLY A 352 52.04 8.41 -23.78
C GLY A 352 50.93 9.45 -23.87
N ARG A 353 51.16 10.46 -24.71
CA ARG A 353 50.23 11.39 -25.39
C ARG A 353 48.89 11.75 -24.70
N PRO A 354 48.63 13.03 -24.39
CA PRO A 354 47.41 13.43 -23.69
C PRO A 354 46.18 13.25 -24.58
N LYS A 355 45.33 12.27 -24.26
CA LYS A 355 43.92 12.33 -24.61
C LYS A 355 43.30 13.41 -23.72
N ARG A 356 42.64 14.41 -24.34
CA ARG A 356 41.77 15.36 -23.64
C ARG A 356 40.73 14.55 -22.85
N ALA A 357 40.91 14.46 -21.55
CA ALA A 357 39.82 14.14 -20.65
C ALA A 357 38.83 15.33 -20.73
N LEU A 358 37.57 15.03 -20.99
CA LEU A 358 36.49 15.95 -20.68
C LEU A 358 36.51 16.14 -19.16
N ASP A 359 37.13 17.23 -18.70
CA ASP A 359 37.11 17.66 -17.31
C ASP A 359 35.66 18.06 -16.97
N ASP A 360 34.83 17.13 -16.52
CA ASP A 360 33.68 17.43 -15.66
C ASP A 360 34.23 17.79 -14.28
N LYS A 361 34.91 18.93 -14.18
CA LYS A 361 35.28 19.51 -12.89
C LYS A 361 34.00 20.11 -12.31
N GLU A 362 33.33 19.36 -11.45
CA GLU A 362 32.24 19.87 -10.64
C GLU A 362 32.68 21.15 -9.96
N THR A 363 31.93 22.23 -10.21
CA THR A 363 32.22 23.51 -9.57
C THR A 363 32.00 23.36 -8.06
N PRO A 364 32.77 24.08 -7.22
CA PRO A 364 32.62 24.01 -5.75
C PRO A 364 31.19 24.34 -5.31
N GLU A 365 30.47 25.15 -6.09
CA GLU A 365 29.07 25.47 -5.87
C GLU A 365 28.13 24.28 -6.10
N VAL A 366 28.41 23.41 -7.07
CA VAL A 366 27.64 22.17 -7.30
C VAL A 366 27.90 21.19 -6.16
N LYS A 367 29.15 21.08 -5.69
CA LYS A 367 29.50 20.27 -4.51
C LYS A 367 28.74 20.75 -3.26
N ARG A 368 28.77 22.05 -2.97
CA ARG A 368 28.02 22.65 -1.85
C ARG A 368 26.52 22.39 -1.97
N ARG A 369 25.92 22.53 -3.16
CA ARG A 369 24.49 22.25 -3.38
C ARG A 369 24.14 20.79 -3.09
N ARG A 370 24.99 19.85 -3.50
CA ARG A 370 24.82 18.42 -3.19
C ARG A 370 24.97 18.11 -1.72
N GLU A 371 25.91 18.74 -1.02
CA GLU A 371 26.06 18.61 0.43
C GLU A 371 24.83 19.14 1.18
N VAL A 372 24.30 20.30 0.76
CA VAL A 372 23.06 20.85 1.32
C VAL A 372 21.88 19.91 1.05
N ALA A 373 21.75 19.38 -0.16
CA ALA A 373 20.72 18.40 -0.48
C ALA A 373 20.86 17.12 0.38
N ALA A 374 22.08 16.59 0.53
CA ALA A 374 22.36 15.43 1.38
C ALA A 374 22.02 15.71 2.85
N GLY A 375 22.32 16.89 3.39
CA GLY A 375 21.95 17.27 4.76
C GLY A 375 20.45 17.45 4.95
N ARG A 376 19.73 18.00 3.96
CA ARG A 376 18.28 18.24 4.04
C ARG A 376 17.43 16.98 3.87
N PHE A 377 17.82 16.10 2.95
CA PHE A 377 17.07 14.88 2.62
C PHE A 377 17.64 13.62 3.29
N GLY A 378 18.85 13.68 3.83
CA GLY A 378 19.52 12.55 4.45
C GLY A 378 19.65 11.36 3.49
N ASN A 379 19.28 10.18 3.99
CA ASN A 379 19.26 8.94 3.24
C ASN A 379 17.99 8.72 2.40
N SER A 380 17.01 9.61 2.53
CA SER A 380 15.75 9.55 1.78
C SER A 380 15.82 10.27 0.43
N ALA A 381 14.75 10.14 -0.37
CA ALA A 381 14.56 10.85 -1.62
C ALA A 381 15.67 10.58 -2.65
N LYS A 382 16.17 9.34 -2.72
CA LYS A 382 17.11 8.93 -3.77
C LYS A 382 16.31 8.40 -4.95
N ALA A 383 16.75 8.65 -6.18
CA ALA A 383 15.98 8.31 -7.39
C ALA A 383 15.50 6.85 -7.46
N ASN A 384 16.24 5.91 -6.85
CA ASN A 384 15.96 4.47 -6.89
C ASN A 384 15.82 3.82 -5.50
N ASP A 385 15.43 4.57 -4.47
CA ASP A 385 15.23 4.00 -3.11
C ASP A 385 13.97 3.12 -2.98
N GLY A 386 13.09 3.11 -3.99
CA GLY A 386 11.84 2.39 -3.97
C GLY A 386 10.80 2.98 -3.01
N GLN A 387 11.06 4.14 -2.41
CA GLN A 387 10.18 4.84 -1.47
C GLN A 387 9.40 5.98 -2.14
N GLY A 388 9.26 5.91 -3.47
CA GLY A 388 8.59 6.91 -4.28
C GLY A 388 7.17 7.25 -3.81
N ILE A 389 6.94 8.54 -3.66
CA ILE A 389 5.63 9.14 -3.44
C ILE A 389 5.22 9.84 -4.73
N ASP A 390 4.09 9.42 -5.30
CA ASP A 390 3.68 9.84 -6.64
C ASP A 390 2.93 11.17 -6.66
N HIS A 391 2.32 11.53 -5.53
CA HIS A 391 1.53 12.75 -5.40
C HIS A 391 1.66 13.35 -4.00
N PHE A 392 1.94 14.65 -3.94
CA PHE A 392 2.04 15.41 -2.72
C PHE A 392 1.29 16.73 -2.87
N ILE A 393 0.37 17.04 -1.96
CA ILE A 393 -0.42 18.28 -2.04
C ILE A 393 -0.38 19.01 -0.70
N VAL A 394 -0.06 20.29 -0.74
CA VAL A 394 -0.03 21.14 0.45
C VAL A 394 -0.87 22.38 0.23
N ARG A 395 -1.65 22.76 1.24
CA ARG A 395 -2.23 24.09 1.37
C ARG A 395 -1.38 24.91 2.33
N ILE A 396 -1.10 26.17 2.01
CA ILE A 396 -0.39 27.08 2.90
C ILE A 396 -1.44 27.91 3.65
N ASP A 397 -1.43 27.83 4.98
CA ASP A 397 -2.21 28.68 5.89
C ASP A 397 -1.29 29.53 6.78
N ASP A 398 -0.05 29.76 6.34
CA ASP A 398 0.84 30.69 7.00
C ASP A 398 0.41 32.14 6.71
N PRO A 399 0.45 33.02 7.72
CA PRO A 399 0.22 34.45 7.49
C PRO A 399 1.27 34.97 6.51
N PHE A 400 0.82 35.77 5.55
CA PHE A 400 1.74 36.39 4.59
C PHE A 400 2.65 37.37 5.33
N PRO A 401 3.97 37.33 5.08
CA PRO A 401 4.88 38.26 5.74
C PRO A 401 4.52 39.70 5.35
N VAL A 402 4.32 40.55 6.34
CA VAL A 402 4.20 41.99 6.12
C VAL A 402 5.58 42.47 5.69
N LEU A 403 5.75 42.74 4.39
CA LEU A 403 6.96 43.39 3.91
C LEU A 403 7.02 44.76 4.58
N PRO A 404 8.12 45.13 5.26
CA PRO A 404 8.24 46.48 5.81
C PRO A 404 8.11 47.42 4.62
N ALA A 405 7.02 48.20 4.60
CA ALA A 405 6.79 49.19 3.58
C ALA A 405 8.05 50.05 3.46
N GLY A 406 8.67 50.02 2.29
CA GLY A 406 9.63 51.07 1.96
C GLY A 406 8.90 52.39 2.17
N LYS A 407 9.46 53.27 2.99
CA LYS A 407 8.92 54.63 3.20
C LYS A 407 8.74 55.28 1.84
N GLY A 408 7.50 55.36 1.36
CA GLY A 408 7.17 55.95 0.06
C GLY A 408 6.12 55.18 -0.72
N ALA A 409 4.91 55.06 -0.15
CA ALA A 409 3.65 54.98 -0.89
C ALA A 409 2.51 55.03 0.13
N GLU A 410 2.39 56.17 0.81
CA GLU A 410 1.09 56.59 1.35
C GLU A 410 0.35 57.20 0.15
N ASP A 411 -0.70 56.50 -0.29
CA ASP A 411 -1.98 57.05 -0.75
C ASP A 411 -2.63 56.19 -1.86
N GLU A 412 -3.95 56.00 -1.67
CA GLU A 412 -4.96 55.53 -2.62
C GLU A 412 -5.07 54.00 -2.88
N ILE A 413 -6.02 53.35 -2.20
CA ILE A 413 -7.40 53.11 -2.70
C ILE A 413 -8.16 52.37 -1.59
N ASP A 414 -8.96 53.11 -0.82
CA ASP A 414 -10.10 52.56 -0.08
C ASP A 414 -11.26 52.39 -1.06
N ASP A 415 -11.36 51.22 -1.70
CA ASP A 415 -12.57 50.81 -2.41
C ASP A 415 -13.38 49.88 -1.49
N PRO A 416 -14.47 50.37 -0.85
CA PRO A 416 -15.25 49.58 0.09
C PRO A 416 -16.09 48.48 -0.58
N ASN A 417 -15.92 48.23 -1.88
CA ASN A 417 -16.77 47.31 -2.65
C ASN A 417 -16.08 46.05 -3.19
N VAL A 418 -14.88 45.70 -2.75
CA VAL A 418 -14.35 44.34 -2.97
C VAL A 418 -14.99 43.40 -1.95
N GLN A 419 -16.26 43.07 -2.18
CA GLN A 419 -16.88 41.89 -1.58
C GLN A 419 -16.01 40.70 -2.00
N ILE A 420 -15.19 40.19 -1.07
CA ILE A 420 -14.47 38.93 -1.23
C ILE A 420 -15.55 37.89 -1.50
N SER A 421 -15.75 37.58 -2.78
CA SER A 421 -16.69 36.58 -3.19
C SER A 421 -16.11 35.25 -2.73
N THR A 422 -16.48 34.84 -1.52
CA THR A 422 -16.47 33.44 -1.10
C THR A 422 -17.53 32.74 -1.95
N GLN A 423 -17.29 32.66 -3.26
CA GLN A 423 -18.04 31.80 -4.14
C GLN A 423 -17.80 30.39 -3.62
N LYS A 424 -18.73 29.91 -2.79
CA LYS A 424 -18.87 28.51 -2.43
C LYS A 424 -18.93 27.76 -3.76
N ARG A 425 -17.78 27.24 -4.21
CA ARG A 425 -17.71 26.36 -5.37
C ARG A 425 -18.69 25.24 -5.07
N LYS A 426 -19.79 25.18 -5.84
CA LYS A 426 -20.75 24.07 -5.83
C LYS A 426 -20.02 22.83 -6.36
N GLY A 427 -19.20 22.25 -5.52
CA GLY A 427 -18.39 21.08 -5.80
C GLY A 427 -18.17 20.32 -4.50
N ARG A 428 -17.86 19.02 -4.61
CA ARG A 428 -17.55 18.19 -3.46
C ARG A 428 -16.39 18.82 -2.68
N PRO A 429 -16.54 19.08 -1.36
CA PRO A 429 -15.47 19.69 -0.56
C PRO A 429 -14.20 18.84 -0.64
N SER A 430 -13.07 19.49 -0.92
CA SER A 430 -11.75 18.87 -0.92
C SER A 430 -11.33 18.55 0.51
N ILE A 431 -10.55 17.48 0.68
CA ILE A 431 -9.94 17.15 1.98
C ILE A 431 -9.05 18.28 2.51
N LEU A 432 -8.57 19.15 1.62
CA LEU A 432 -7.74 20.31 1.92
C LEU A 432 -8.53 21.62 2.00
N ASP A 433 -9.85 21.62 2.07
CA ASP A 433 -10.62 22.86 2.31
C ASP A 433 -10.59 23.24 3.79
N ARG A 434 -10.67 24.53 4.12
CA ARG A 434 -10.56 25.01 5.53
C ARG A 434 -11.76 24.48 6.32
N SER A 435 -11.52 23.90 7.50
CA SER A 435 -12.63 23.56 8.40
C SER A 435 -13.17 24.85 9.02
N ILE A 436 -14.35 24.77 9.63
CA ILE A 436 -14.92 25.89 10.38
C ILE A 436 -13.97 26.31 11.51
N GLU A 437 -13.35 25.32 12.17
CA GLU A 437 -12.32 25.51 13.19
C GLU A 437 -11.07 26.21 12.62
N ASP A 438 -10.56 25.79 11.44
CA ASP A 438 -9.41 26.47 10.81
C ASP A 438 -9.72 27.95 10.52
N ILE A 439 -10.95 28.22 10.05
CA ILE A 439 -11.38 29.59 9.73
C ILE A 439 -11.45 30.44 10.99
N GLN A 440 -12.05 29.91 12.06
CA GLN A 440 -12.11 30.58 13.36
C GLN A 440 -10.70 30.82 13.92
N GLU A 441 -9.81 29.83 13.87
CA GLU A 441 -8.43 29.99 14.34
C GLU A 441 -7.60 30.99 13.51
N ILE A 442 -7.94 31.19 12.24
CA ILE A 442 -7.32 32.22 11.39
C ILE A 442 -7.89 33.59 11.76
N GLU A 443 -9.21 33.71 11.93
CA GLU A 443 -9.90 34.95 12.31
C GLU A 443 -9.49 35.44 13.71
N GLU A 444 -9.26 34.53 14.65
CA GLU A 444 -8.75 34.82 16.00
C GLU A 444 -7.24 35.12 16.01
N GLY A 445 -6.49 34.71 14.97
CA GLY A 445 -5.03 34.75 14.90
C GLY A 445 -4.39 36.10 14.55
N GLY A 446 -5.19 37.15 14.33
CA GLY A 446 -4.72 38.52 14.11
C GLY A 446 -4.92 39.06 12.69
N GLU A 447 -4.64 40.36 12.49
CA GLU A 447 -4.88 41.14 11.25
C GLU A 447 -4.03 40.72 10.03
N ALA A 448 -3.18 39.71 10.15
CA ALA A 448 -2.29 39.30 9.06
C ALA A 448 -3.06 38.48 8.01
N TRP A 449 -3.03 38.93 6.75
CA TRP A 449 -3.68 38.24 5.64
C TRP A 449 -3.10 36.83 5.42
N VAL A 450 -3.97 35.82 5.33
CA VAL A 450 -3.59 34.41 5.07
C VAL A 450 -4.00 34.00 3.65
N PRO A 451 -3.04 33.79 2.73
CA PRO A 451 -3.34 33.32 1.37
C PRO A 451 -3.98 31.92 1.36
N ASP A 452 -4.83 31.61 0.37
CA ASP A 452 -5.21 30.23 0.02
C ASP A 452 -4.36 29.77 -1.17
N VAL A 453 -3.11 29.39 -0.88
CA VAL A 453 -2.20 28.84 -1.89
C VAL A 453 -2.15 27.33 -1.76
N ARG A 454 -2.41 26.63 -2.86
CA ARG A 454 -2.32 25.18 -2.95
C ARG A 454 -1.24 24.79 -3.93
N VAL A 455 -0.27 24.01 -3.44
CA VAL A 455 0.83 23.48 -4.23
C VAL A 455 0.62 21.98 -4.40
N SER A 456 0.65 21.51 -5.64
CA SER A 456 0.51 20.09 -5.96
C SER A 456 1.70 19.62 -6.78
N PHE A 457 2.37 18.60 -6.27
CA PHE A 457 3.47 17.92 -6.93
C PHE A 457 3.00 16.56 -7.41
N GLN A 458 3.42 16.17 -8.61
CA GLN A 458 3.13 14.88 -9.20
C GLN A 458 4.35 14.37 -9.95
N GLY A 459 4.66 13.09 -9.79
CA GLY A 459 5.78 12.43 -10.45
C GLY A 459 5.88 10.97 -10.03
N PRO A 460 6.91 10.22 -10.48
CA PRO A 460 7.18 8.89 -9.96
C PRO A 460 7.73 8.92 -8.52
N HIS A 461 8.54 9.93 -8.20
CA HIS A 461 9.03 10.19 -6.84
C HIS A 461 9.20 11.69 -6.64
N VAL A 462 8.21 12.33 -5.99
CA VAL A 462 8.19 13.80 -5.79
C VAL A 462 9.44 14.31 -5.07
N PHE A 463 9.76 13.76 -3.90
CA PHE A 463 10.88 14.27 -3.09
C PHE A 463 12.25 14.03 -3.73
N ALA A 464 12.45 12.94 -4.48
CA ALA A 464 13.67 12.74 -5.26
C ALA A 464 13.80 13.80 -6.37
N GLY A 465 12.70 14.16 -7.03
CA GLY A 465 12.69 15.27 -7.99
C GLY A 465 13.00 16.63 -7.34
N ILE A 466 12.44 16.92 -6.16
CA ILE A 466 12.77 18.16 -5.42
C ILE A 466 14.26 18.18 -5.04
N ARG A 467 14.79 17.05 -4.55
CA ARG A 467 16.21 16.91 -4.24
C ARG A 467 17.08 17.19 -5.46
N GLU A 468 16.75 16.61 -6.62
CA GLU A 468 17.46 16.85 -7.88
C GLU A 468 17.43 18.33 -8.27
N LEU A 469 16.30 19.01 -8.10
CA LEU A 469 16.19 20.46 -8.36
C LEU A 469 17.06 21.31 -7.41
N VAL A 470 17.26 20.87 -6.17
CA VAL A 470 18.21 21.51 -5.23
C VAL A 470 19.65 21.29 -5.69
N GLU A 471 20.00 20.07 -6.08
CA GLU A 471 21.34 19.72 -6.57
C GLU A 471 21.69 20.50 -7.85
N GLN A 472 20.70 20.72 -8.73
CA GLN A 472 20.84 21.55 -9.94
C GLN A 472 20.87 23.06 -9.66
N GLY A 473 20.51 23.50 -8.45
CA GLY A 473 20.47 24.91 -8.05
C GLY A 473 19.24 25.68 -8.51
N VAL A 474 18.18 24.98 -8.94
CA VAL A 474 16.88 25.59 -9.26
C VAL A 474 16.16 26.01 -7.97
N ILE A 475 16.30 25.19 -6.92
CA ILE A 475 15.75 25.46 -5.59
C ILE A 475 16.91 25.74 -4.62
N ASP A 476 16.82 26.84 -3.88
CA ASP A 476 17.74 27.15 -2.79
C ASP A 476 17.47 26.24 -1.58
N GLY A 477 18.26 25.18 -1.43
CA GLY A 477 18.14 24.19 -0.36
C GLY A 477 18.35 24.75 1.06
N GLU A 478 18.99 25.92 1.20
CA GLU A 478 19.19 26.57 2.50
C GLU A 478 17.91 27.24 2.98
N LYS A 479 17.12 27.82 2.06
CA LYS A 479 15.83 28.47 2.35
C LYS A 479 14.62 27.55 2.18
N MET A 480 14.81 26.36 1.61
CA MET A 480 13.74 25.39 1.41
C MET A 480 13.15 24.95 2.77
N PRO A 481 11.81 25.00 2.94
CA PRO A 481 11.16 24.62 4.19
C PRO A 481 11.19 23.10 4.40
N GLY A 482 11.16 22.67 5.67
CA GLY A 482 11.27 21.26 6.05
C GLY A 482 10.18 20.37 5.46
N TRP A 483 8.95 20.85 5.31
CA TRP A 483 7.85 20.06 4.71
C TRP A 483 8.10 19.64 3.25
N MET A 484 9.02 20.31 2.54
CA MET A 484 9.43 19.93 1.17
C MET A 484 10.45 18.77 1.12
N THR A 485 11.00 18.35 2.26
CA THR A 485 11.98 17.24 2.32
C THR A 485 11.32 15.87 2.45
N GLY A 486 10.00 15.83 2.71
CA GLY A 486 9.27 14.60 2.98
C GLY A 486 9.40 14.09 4.42
N GLU A 487 10.00 14.87 5.33
CA GLU A 487 10.20 14.50 6.75
C GLU A 487 8.90 14.18 7.48
N ALA A 488 7.80 14.84 7.11
CA ALA A 488 6.51 14.68 7.79
C ALA A 488 5.79 13.38 7.44
N GLY A 489 6.23 12.63 6.42
CA GLY A 489 5.63 11.34 6.07
C GLY A 489 4.13 11.41 5.76
N VAL A 490 3.67 12.50 5.15
CA VAL A 490 2.28 12.69 4.70
C VAL A 490 2.23 13.00 3.22
N THR A 491 1.12 12.63 2.58
CA THR A 491 0.90 12.92 1.14
C THR A 491 0.00 14.12 0.91
N ASN A 492 -0.73 14.55 1.93
CA ASN A 492 -1.44 15.81 1.91
C ASN A 492 -1.52 16.43 3.31
N GLY A 493 -1.61 17.76 3.35
CA GLY A 493 -1.75 18.50 4.61
C GLY A 493 -1.85 20.02 4.39
N ALA A 494 -2.01 20.73 5.50
CA ALA A 494 -1.99 22.19 5.55
C ALA A 494 -0.74 22.65 6.31
N VAL A 495 0.01 23.63 5.80
CA VAL A 495 1.18 24.18 6.47
C VAL A 495 0.78 25.39 7.30
N ARG A 496 1.12 25.37 8.58
CA ARG A 496 0.93 26.46 9.52
C ARG A 496 2.12 26.57 10.48
N HIS A 497 2.56 27.79 10.72
CA HIS A 497 3.83 28.14 11.35
C HIS A 497 5.02 27.35 10.78
N GLY A 498 5.09 27.23 9.45
CA GLY A 498 6.16 26.51 8.75
C GLY A 498 6.15 24.98 8.94
N ARG A 499 5.15 24.41 9.63
CA ARG A 499 5.01 22.97 9.86
C ARG A 499 3.74 22.44 9.20
N ILE A 500 3.84 21.25 8.61
CA ILE A 500 2.68 20.59 8.04
C ILE A 500 1.81 19.96 9.14
N ARG A 501 0.53 20.28 9.12
CA ARG A 501 -0.54 19.69 9.92
C ARG A 501 -1.38 18.81 9.00
N ALA A 502 -1.46 17.53 9.34
CA ALA A 502 -2.38 16.61 8.67
C ALA A 502 -3.75 16.68 9.37
N LYS A 503 -4.80 17.03 8.63
CA LYS A 503 -6.17 17.10 9.16
C LYS A 503 -6.62 15.73 9.70
N GLY A 504 -7.05 15.69 10.96
CA GLY A 504 -7.49 14.46 11.61
C GLY A 504 -6.37 13.46 11.91
N ALA A 505 -5.10 13.87 11.82
CA ALA A 505 -3.98 13.04 12.25
C ALA A 505 -3.91 12.92 13.77
N VAL A 506 -3.43 11.77 14.24
CA VAL A 506 -3.13 11.55 15.66
C VAL A 506 -1.87 12.35 16.02
N PRO A 507 -1.83 13.04 17.18
CA PRO A 507 -0.59 13.57 17.73
C PRO A 507 0.52 12.50 17.75
N GLY A 508 1.73 12.84 17.27
CA GLY A 508 2.89 11.93 17.28
C GLY A 508 3.10 11.06 16.03
N VAL A 509 2.53 11.42 14.88
CA VAL A 509 2.68 10.72 13.59
C VAL A 509 3.17 11.65 12.49
#